data_AF-A0A8S1NPI7-F1
#
_entry.id   AF-A0A8S1NPI7-F1
#
_cell.length_a   1.000
_cell.length_b   1.000
_cell.length_c   1.000
_cell.angle_alpha   90.00
_cell.angle_beta   90.00
_cell.angle_gamma   90.00
#
_symmetry.space_group_name_H-M   'P 1'
#
loop_
_entity.id
_entity.type
_entity.pdbx_description
1 polymer ?
#
loop_
_entity_poly.entity_id
_entity_poly.type
_entity_poly.pdbx_seq_one_letter_code
_entity_poly.pdbx_strand_id
1 'polypeptide(L)'
;MEWGCQNCLMAKLTKEQEYDNDKKHGKGVFKWEDGRKYAGCWKQNKQHGIGIYLSNQNVEKIGYWEEGVRIKWYEEKEIRLLEQQGILDEFRNL
;
A
#
# COMPACT_ATOMS: atom_id res chain seq x y z
N MET A 1 28.19 3.19 -3.04
CA MET A 1 26.97 3.48 -3.81
C MET A 1 25.81 2.85 -3.05
N GLU A 2 25.45 3.34 -1.86
CA GLU A 2 24.54 4.49 -1.63
C GLU A 2 23.32 4.37 -2.58
N TRP A 3 22.11 4.01 -2.14
CA TRP A 3 21.29 4.60 -1.09
C TRP A 3 20.51 3.54 -0.31
N GLY A 4 21.02 3.14 0.85
CA GLY A 4 20.26 2.39 1.84
C GLY A 4 19.48 3.38 2.70
N CYS A 5 18.17 3.50 2.46
CA CYS A 5 17.26 4.25 3.32
C CYS A 5 17.27 3.60 4.72
N GLN A 6 18.15 4.08 5.60
CA GLN A 6 18.19 3.68 7.00
C GLN A 6 16.86 4.14 7.64
N ASN A 7 16.21 3.20 8.32
CA ASN A 7 14.97 3.37 9.10
C ASN A 7 13.62 3.19 8.37
N CYS A 8 13.50 2.18 7.51
CA CYS A 8 12.20 1.56 7.23
C CYS A 8 11.90 0.46 8.26
N LEU A 9 11.38 0.81 9.44
CA LEU A 9 10.98 -0.15 10.46
C LEU A 9 9.80 -1.01 9.96
N MET A 10 10.13 -2.25 9.59
CA MET A 10 9.25 -3.42 9.51
C MET A 10 7.99 -3.27 8.63
N ALA A 11 8.16 -3.46 7.32
CA ALA A 11 7.05 -3.92 6.48
C ALA A 11 6.68 -5.35 6.91
N LYS A 12 5.71 -5.50 7.82
CA LYS A 12 5.06 -6.80 8.04
C LYS A 12 4.20 -7.10 6.81
N LEU A 13 4.77 -7.85 5.88
CA LEU A 13 4.07 -8.38 4.71
C LEU A 13 3.35 -9.65 5.15
N THR A 14 2.10 -9.51 5.60
CA THR A 14 1.26 -10.67 5.89
C THR A 14 0.36 -10.95 4.70
N LYS A 15 0.46 -12.18 4.19
CA LYS A 15 -0.46 -12.94 3.34
C LYS A 15 -0.02 -13.12 1.88
N GLU A 16 0.52 -14.32 1.67
CA GLU A 16 0.73 -15.08 0.43
C GLU A 16 1.37 -14.32 -0.74
N GLN A 17 2.70 -14.35 -0.79
CA GLN A 17 3.47 -14.00 -1.98
C GLN A 17 4.37 -15.20 -2.30
N GLU A 18 4.14 -15.82 -3.45
CA GLU A 18 5.10 -16.71 -4.09
C GLU A 18 6.41 -15.94 -4.23
N TYR A 19 7.43 -16.38 -3.50
CA TYR A 19 8.77 -15.83 -3.52
C TYR A 19 9.44 -16.21 -4.85
N ASP A 20 9.11 -15.51 -5.92
CA ASP A 20 9.92 -15.54 -7.14
C ASP A 20 10.86 -14.31 -7.12
N ASN A 21 12.10 -14.55 -6.66
CA ASN A 21 13.27 -13.67 -6.78
C ASN A 21 13.33 -12.35 -5.98
N ASP A 22 13.36 -12.40 -4.65
CA ASP A 22 13.85 -11.32 -3.75
C ASP A 22 13.17 -9.94 -3.89
N LYS A 23 11.99 -9.89 -4.50
CA LYS A 23 11.25 -8.66 -4.77
C LYS A 23 9.87 -8.74 -4.11
N LYS A 24 9.45 -7.69 -3.38
CA LYS A 24 8.08 -7.62 -2.82
C LYS A 24 7.07 -7.61 -3.98
N HIS A 25 6.21 -8.61 -4.03
CA HIS A 25 5.24 -8.85 -5.10
C HIS A 25 3.91 -9.38 -4.53
N GLY A 26 2.87 -8.55 -4.44
CA GLY A 26 1.55 -8.91 -3.90
C GLY A 26 1.04 -7.91 -2.86
N LYS A 27 0.12 -8.30 -1.98
CA LYS A 27 -0.48 -7.39 -0.98
C LYS A 27 0.43 -7.19 0.24
N GLY A 28 0.43 -6.00 0.83
CA GLY A 28 1.28 -5.73 1.99
C GLY A 28 1.10 -4.35 2.62
N VAL A 29 1.60 -4.23 3.85
CA VAL A 29 1.54 -3.00 4.64
C VAL A 29 2.93 -2.40 4.82
N PHE A 30 3.01 -1.09 4.60
CA PHE A 30 4.18 -0.28 4.92
C PHE A 30 3.79 0.79 5.95
N LYS A 31 4.59 0.90 7.01
CA LYS A 31 4.43 1.90 8.05
C LYS A 31 5.66 2.81 8.03
N TRP A 32 5.42 4.11 8.03
CA TRP A 32 6.47 5.11 8.18
C TRP A 32 6.64 5.45 9.66
N GLU A 33 7.82 5.90 10.05
CA GLU A 33 8.11 6.30 11.43
C GLU A 33 7.30 7.51 11.89
N ASP A 34 6.82 8.33 10.95
CA ASP A 34 5.97 9.49 11.22
C ASP A 34 4.48 9.15 11.42
N GLY A 35 4.15 7.86 11.51
CA GLY A 35 2.79 7.37 11.76
C GLY A 35 1.94 7.20 10.50
N ARG A 36 2.46 7.50 9.30
CA ARG A 36 1.75 7.13 8.06
C ARG A 36 1.68 5.61 7.91
N LYS A 37 0.63 5.11 7.26
CA LYS A 37 0.48 3.70 6.86
C LYS A 37 0.04 3.61 5.40
N TYR A 38 0.50 2.59 4.69
CA TYR A 38 0.01 2.21 3.38
C TYR A 38 -0.30 0.73 3.39
N ALA A 39 -1.50 0.34 2.97
CA ALA A 39 -1.93 -1.03 2.79
C ALA A 39 -2.39 -1.19 1.34
N GLY A 40 -1.70 -2.00 0.54
CA GLY A 40 -2.01 -2.09 -0.89
C GLY A 40 -1.16 -3.14 -1.60
N CYS A 41 -1.25 -3.16 -2.92
CA CYS A 41 -0.45 -4.06 -3.73
C CYS A 41 0.98 -3.51 -3.97
N TRP A 42 1.91 -4.43 -4.13
CA TRP A 42 3.33 -4.18 -4.34
C TRP A 42 3.79 -4.99 -5.56
N LYS A 43 4.66 -4.40 -6.35
CA LYS A 43 5.31 -5.05 -7.48
C LYS A 43 6.75 -4.59 -7.52
N GLN A 44 7.71 -5.52 -7.51
CA GLN A 44 9.13 -5.21 -7.55
C GLN A 44 9.58 -4.20 -6.47
N ASN A 45 9.14 -4.37 -5.22
CA ASN A 45 9.42 -3.44 -4.10
C ASN A 45 8.77 -2.06 -4.19
N LYS A 46 7.84 -1.85 -5.13
CA LYS A 46 7.17 -0.56 -5.32
C LYS A 46 5.66 -0.71 -5.15
N GLN A 47 5.00 0.33 -4.63
CA GLN A 47 3.54 0.37 -4.57
C GLN A 47 2.96 0.27 -5.99
N HIS A 48 1.91 -0.53 -6.12
CA HIS A 48 1.24 -0.80 -7.38
C HIS A 48 -0.25 -1.05 -7.15
N GLY A 49 -1.11 -0.71 -8.11
CA GLY A 49 -2.54 -0.94 -8.01
C GLY A 49 -3.25 -0.07 -6.95
N ILE A 50 -4.43 -0.54 -6.52
CA ILE A 50 -5.25 0.12 -5.49
C ILE A 50 -4.58 -0.05 -4.12
N GLY A 51 -4.65 1.00 -3.31
CA GLY A 51 -4.19 0.95 -1.92
C GLY A 51 -4.88 1.96 -1.03
N ILE A 52 -4.80 1.70 0.27
CA ILE A 52 -5.26 2.54 1.36
C ILE A 52 -4.05 3.22 1.97
N TYR A 53 -4.06 4.55 1.95
CA TYR A 53 -3.05 5.38 2.58
C TYR A 53 -3.65 6.09 3.80
N LEU A 54 -3.04 5.89 4.95
CA LEU A 54 -3.34 6.60 6.17
C LEU A 54 -2.29 7.69 6.38
N SER A 55 -2.73 8.94 6.49
CA SER A 55 -1.84 10.04 6.86
C SER A 55 -1.43 9.94 8.33
N ASN A 56 -0.42 10.71 8.73
CA ASN A 56 -0.04 10.88 10.14
C ASN A 56 -1.13 11.52 11.01
N GLN A 57 -2.17 12.09 10.39
CA GLN A 57 -3.36 12.61 11.06
C GLN A 57 -4.50 11.57 11.12
N ASN A 58 -4.21 10.30 10.84
CA ASN A 58 -5.20 9.22 10.74
C ASN A 58 -6.30 9.47 9.70
N VAL A 59 -6.01 10.24 8.65
CA VAL A 59 -6.93 10.43 7.52
C VAL A 59 -6.68 9.35 6.48
N GLU A 60 -7.68 8.50 6.26
CA GLU A 60 -7.67 7.47 5.23
C GLU A 60 -7.91 8.08 3.84
N LYS A 61 -7.10 7.67 2.86
CA LYS A 61 -7.23 8.04 1.45
C LYS A 61 -7.00 6.84 0.57
N ILE A 62 -7.86 6.64 -0.41
CA ILE A 62 -7.77 5.53 -1.34
C ILE A 62 -7.16 6.04 -2.63
N GLY A 63 -6.10 5.39 -3.10
CA GLY A 63 -5.40 5.80 -4.31
C GLY A 63 -5.09 4.65 -5.25
N TYR A 64 -4.53 5.00 -6.38
CA TYR A 64 -3.97 4.07 -7.35
C TYR A 64 -2.49 4.43 -7.59
N TRP A 65 -1.62 3.43 -7.51
CA TRP A 65 -0.18 3.56 -7.64
C TRP A 65 0.36 2.74 -8.81
N GLU A 66 1.39 3.24 -9.48
CA GLU A 66 2.15 2.48 -10.48
C GLU A 66 3.64 2.79 -10.31
N GLU A 67 4.47 1.76 -10.30
CA GLU A 67 5.93 1.89 -10.13
C GLU A 67 6.33 2.79 -8.95
N GLY A 68 5.58 2.74 -7.85
CA GLY A 68 5.85 3.50 -6.62
C GLY A 68 5.34 4.94 -6.65
N VAL A 69 4.76 5.37 -7.77
CA VAL A 69 4.19 6.71 -7.95
C VAL A 69 2.68 6.66 -7.76
N ARG A 70 2.14 7.56 -6.96
CA ARG A 70 0.69 7.74 -6.85
C ARG A 70 0.18 8.42 -8.12
N ILE A 71 -0.63 7.70 -8.90
CA ILE A 71 -1.24 8.19 -10.13
C ILE A 71 -2.50 9.01 -9.83
N LYS A 72 -3.39 8.49 -8.96
CA LYS A 72 -4.60 9.22 -8.56
C LYS A 72 -5.05 8.91 -7.14
N TRP A 73 -5.83 9.84 -6.59
CA TRP A 73 -6.73 9.58 -5.47
C TRP A 73 -8.11 9.28 -6.03
N TYR A 74 -8.83 8.36 -5.39
CA TYR A 74 -10.24 8.13 -5.66
C TYR A 74 -11.09 9.17 -4.93
N GLU A 75 -12.15 9.62 -5.59
CA GLU A 75 -13.16 10.47 -4.96
C GLU A 75 -14.17 9.62 -4.17
N GLU A 76 -14.94 10.27 -3.30
CA GLU A 76 -15.92 9.62 -2.43
C GLU A 76 -16.89 8.69 -3.20
N LYS A 77 -17.37 9.12 -4.37
CA LYS A 77 -18.25 8.30 -5.23
C LYS A 77 -17.58 7.02 -5.70
N GLU A 78 -16.29 7.07 -6.05
CA GLU A 78 -15.53 5.91 -6.51
C GLU A 78 -15.18 5.02 -5.31
N ILE A 79 -14.81 5.60 -4.17
CA ILE A 79 -14.54 4.88 -2.93
C ILE A 79 -15.76 4.05 -2.55
N ARG A 80 -16.97 4.64 -2.56
CA ARG A 80 -18.21 3.90 -2.27
C ARG A 80 -18.44 2.71 -3.20
N LEU A 81 -18.09 2.83 -4.48
CA LEU A 81 -18.18 1.71 -5.43
C LEU A 81 -17.17 0.61 -5.11
N LEU A 82 -15.93 0.98 -4.78
CA LEU A 82 -14.89 0.03 -4.38
C LEU A 82 -15.25 -0.71 -3.07
N GLU A 83 -15.90 -0.02 -2.15
CA GLU A 83 -16.43 -0.59 -0.91
C GLU A 83 -17.59 -1.56 -1.16
N GLN A 84 -18.54 -1.18 -2.02
CA GLN A 84 -19.65 -2.08 -2.40
C GLN A 84 -19.15 -3.36 -3.10
N GLN A 85 -18.01 -3.27 -3.78
CA GLN A 85 -17.36 -4.42 -4.42
C GLN A 85 -16.47 -5.22 -3.45
N GLY A 86 -16.33 -4.80 -2.18
CA GLY A 86 -15.49 -5.45 -1.18
C GLY A 86 -13.97 -5.35 -1.45
N ILE A 87 -13.55 -4.54 -2.42
CA ILE A 87 -12.15 -4.42 -2.84
C ILE A 87 -11.28 -3.85 -1.71
N LEU A 88 -11.83 -2.92 -0.93
CA LEU A 88 -11.08 -2.25 0.14
C LEU A 88 -10.95 -3.12 1.41
N ASP A 89 -11.86 -4.07 1.61
CA ASP A 89 -11.89 -4.90 2.81
C ASP A 89 -10.63 -5.78 2.91
N GLU A 90 -10.13 -6.23 1.76
CA GLU A 90 -8.89 -7.00 1.68
C GLU A 90 -7.68 -6.23 2.19
N PHE A 91 -7.68 -4.89 2.08
CA PHE A 91 -6.57 -4.03 2.51
C PHE A 91 -6.75 -3.52 3.94
N ARG A 92 -7.99 -3.32 4.40
CA ARG A 92 -8.30 -2.92 5.79
C ARG A 92 -7.98 -4.03 6.79
N ASN A 93 -8.07 -5.28 6.35
CA ASN A 93 -7.76 -6.47 7.15
C ASN A 93 -6.27 -6.85 7.17
N LEU A 94 -5.37 -6.00 6.67
CA LEU A 94 -3.90 -6.15 6.72
C LEU A 94 -3.26 -5.33 7.85
#